data_AF-A0A2A4VAF8-F1
#
_entry.id   AF-A0A2A4VAF8-F1
#
_cell.length_a   1.000
_cell.length_b   1.000
_cell.length_c   1.000
_cell.angle_alpha   90.00
_cell.angle_beta   90.00
_cell.angle_gamma   90.00
#
_symmetry.space_group_name_H-M   'P 1'
#
loop_
_entity.id
_entity.type
_entity.pdbx_description
1 polymer ?
#
loop_
_entity_poly.entity_id
_entity_poly.type
_entity_poly.pdbx_seq_one_letter_code
_entity_poly.pdbx_strand_id
1 'polypeptide(L)'
;MLPFAFHKISPDKYIATNIVGEYLTVSRDTLKLLVNGTLLPSHPIYNDAKSKHFIMDRDSDTALDLLALKYRTKQHPISEFTGLHIFVVSLRCDYTCKYCQVSRKMEDVDKFDMSEETARKAVALAFESPSKSIKIEFQGGEPLLNFPIIKFIVSESLTLNIKENRVLQFVITSNLTFLSEEVLAFCKLHNIYISTSLDGPESIHNKNRPRPNKDGYQKTIDGIRAVQSELGKDRIAALMTTTSESLSNLEGIVDEYVQNDLHAIFLRPLSPYGFAIKTKQVEKYNVDKWSNFFKQGLEYIIKLNRAGYFLREQYTSIILTKILTPTDPKYVDLQSPSGIGISAVVYNYDGDVYASDEARMLKEMGDEKFKLGNVHTDDYIELFSSDILLDTLEESIAESAPMCSDCGLITYCGSDPVYHYATQGDVVGKKPLSFYCKKNTSIIEHIFELLEDPGSRKVLESWVL
;
A
#
# COMPACT_ATOMS: atom_id res chain seq x y z
N MET A 1 29.93 -14.95 12.26
CA MET A 1 28.96 -13.83 12.30
C MET A 1 28.13 -13.93 11.05
N LEU A 2 26.82 -13.78 11.16
CA LEU A 2 25.93 -13.81 10.00
C LEU A 2 25.74 -12.39 9.47
N PRO A 3 25.42 -12.21 8.17
CA PRO A 3 25.29 -10.88 7.57
C PRO A 3 24.19 -10.05 8.23
N PHE A 4 24.51 -8.80 8.58
CA PHE A 4 23.55 -7.82 9.09
C PHE A 4 23.97 -6.39 8.71
N ALA A 5 23.00 -5.49 8.68
CA ALA A 5 23.17 -4.05 8.51
C ALA A 5 22.70 -3.33 9.78
N PHE A 6 23.01 -2.05 9.92
CA PHE A 6 22.55 -1.27 11.08
C PHE A 6 22.14 0.15 10.69
N HIS A 7 21.19 0.68 11.43
CA HIS A 7 20.66 2.04 11.26
C HIS A 7 20.71 2.79 12.57
N LYS A 8 21.09 4.07 12.52
CA LYS A 8 21.13 4.92 13.72
C LYS A 8 19.75 5.55 13.93
N ILE A 9 19.13 5.28 15.08
CA ILE A 9 17.81 5.84 15.43
C ILE A 9 17.90 7.01 16.41
N SER A 10 18.92 7.03 17.29
CA SER A 10 19.18 8.15 18.18
C SER A 10 20.69 8.27 18.45
N PRO A 11 21.18 9.34 19.12
CA PRO A 11 22.62 9.55 19.34
C PRO A 11 23.37 8.34 19.88
N ASP A 12 22.76 7.59 20.80
CA ASP A 12 23.38 6.47 21.51
C ASP A 12 22.82 5.10 21.10
N LYS A 13 21.95 5.05 20.07
CA LYS A 13 21.13 3.88 19.80
C LYS A 13 21.04 3.52 18.32
N TYR A 14 21.16 2.22 18.07
CA TYR A 14 21.17 1.63 16.75
C TYR A 14 20.19 0.46 16.70
N ILE A 15 19.59 0.27 15.53
CA ILE A 15 18.86 -0.95 15.18
C ILE A 15 19.80 -1.74 14.26
N ALA A 16 20.22 -2.92 14.69
CA ALA A 16 20.91 -3.89 13.85
C ALA A 16 19.87 -4.86 13.29
N THR A 17 19.90 -5.11 11.99
CA THR A 17 18.90 -5.91 11.27
C THR A 17 19.60 -6.92 10.37
N ASN A 18 19.19 -8.18 10.43
CA ASN A 18 19.72 -9.21 9.54
C ASN A 18 18.92 -9.32 8.22
N ILE A 19 19.34 -10.22 7.33
CA ILE A 19 18.75 -10.37 5.99
C ILE A 19 17.26 -10.79 5.96
N VAL A 20 16.70 -11.26 7.09
CA VAL A 20 15.28 -11.63 7.19
C VAL A 20 14.46 -10.60 7.98
N GLY A 21 15.07 -9.52 8.44
CA GLY A 21 14.41 -8.48 9.22
C GLY A 21 14.25 -8.80 10.71
N GLU A 22 14.98 -9.78 11.25
CA GLU A 22 15.15 -9.85 12.71
C GLU A 22 16.02 -8.68 13.16
N TYR A 23 15.69 -8.09 14.30
CA TYR A 23 16.39 -6.89 14.78
C TYR A 23 16.86 -6.98 16.23
N LEU A 24 17.94 -6.25 16.51
CA LEU A 24 18.44 -5.95 17.85
C LEU A 24 18.53 -4.44 18.04
N THR A 25 18.09 -3.98 19.20
CA THR A 25 18.29 -2.60 19.63
C THR A 25 19.53 -2.52 20.50
N VAL A 26 20.55 -1.78 20.06
CA VAL A 26 21.89 -1.80 20.68
C VAL A 26 22.47 -0.42 20.91
N SER A 27 23.34 -0.30 21.93
CA SER A 27 24.19 0.87 22.09
C SER A 27 25.33 0.88 21.06
N ARG A 28 25.97 2.04 20.87
CA ARG A 28 27.13 2.15 19.97
C ARG A 28 28.26 1.18 20.35
N ASP A 29 28.53 1.00 21.65
CA ASP A 29 29.60 0.11 22.10
C ASP A 29 29.25 -1.36 21.92
N THR A 30 28.00 -1.74 22.16
CA THR A 30 27.50 -3.09 21.86
C THR A 30 27.58 -3.38 20.36
N LEU A 31 27.24 -2.40 19.51
CA LEU A 31 27.36 -2.52 18.06
C LEU A 31 28.82 -2.77 17.63
N LYS A 32 29.79 -2.05 18.22
CA LYS A 32 31.23 -2.31 17.95
C LYS A 32 31.63 -3.74 18.33
N LEU A 33 31.14 -4.26 19.46
CA LEU A 33 31.41 -5.64 19.87
C LEU A 33 30.82 -6.65 18.87
N LEU A 34 29.60 -6.41 18.39
CA LEU A 34 28.96 -7.22 17.36
C LEU A 34 29.76 -7.18 16.05
N VAL A 35 30.02 -5.99 15.49
CA VAL A 35 30.73 -5.80 14.20
C VAL A 35 32.16 -6.37 14.24
N ASN A 36 32.85 -6.28 15.38
CA ASN A 36 34.22 -6.82 15.52
C ASN A 36 34.24 -8.32 15.88
N GLY A 37 33.08 -8.95 16.09
CA GLY A 37 33.00 -10.36 16.49
C GLY A 37 33.58 -10.65 17.88
N THR A 38 33.59 -9.65 18.77
CA THR A 38 34.15 -9.72 20.12
C THR A 38 33.09 -9.77 21.23
N LEU A 39 31.82 -9.95 20.87
CA LEU A 39 30.73 -10.10 21.83
C LEU A 39 30.89 -11.40 22.64
N LEU A 40 31.05 -11.28 23.96
CA LEU A 40 31.24 -12.41 24.86
C LEU A 40 29.91 -13.07 25.26
N PRO A 41 29.89 -14.39 25.53
CA PRO A 41 28.69 -15.10 26.02
C PRO A 41 28.06 -14.53 27.29
N SER A 42 28.85 -13.85 28.12
CA SER A 42 28.38 -13.18 29.34
C SER A 42 27.67 -11.84 29.09
N HIS A 43 27.72 -11.32 27.87
CA HIS A 43 27.09 -10.04 27.55
C HIS A 43 25.56 -10.20 27.51
N PRO A 44 24.77 -9.26 28.07
CA PRO A 44 23.31 -9.42 28.18
C PRO A 44 22.59 -9.73 26.86
N ILE A 45 23.04 -9.13 25.75
CA ILE A 45 22.43 -9.33 24.43
C ILE A 45 22.87 -10.59 23.68
N TYR A 46 23.81 -11.37 24.21
CA TYR A 46 24.41 -12.49 23.48
C TYR A 46 23.36 -13.54 23.07
N ASN A 47 22.46 -13.89 23.99
CA ASN A 47 21.41 -14.88 23.72
C ASN A 47 20.37 -14.37 22.70
N ASP A 48 20.04 -13.08 22.75
CA ASP A 48 19.16 -12.45 21.75
C ASP A 48 19.83 -12.44 20.38
N ALA A 49 21.11 -12.08 20.31
CA ALA A 49 21.87 -12.09 19.07
C ALA A 49 21.99 -13.49 18.46
N LYS A 50 22.12 -14.52 19.30
CA LYS A 50 22.15 -15.92 18.86
C LYS A 50 20.79 -16.41 18.39
N SER A 51 19.73 -16.20 19.17
CA SER A 51 18.37 -16.63 18.82
C SER A 51 17.80 -15.91 17.58
N LYS A 52 18.25 -14.68 17.33
CA LYS A 52 17.90 -13.89 16.14
C LYS A 52 18.88 -14.07 14.97
N HIS A 53 19.81 -15.01 15.05
CA HIS A 53 20.75 -15.36 13.98
C HIS A 53 21.64 -14.20 13.51
N PHE A 54 22.14 -13.37 14.44
CA PHE A 54 23.25 -12.44 14.19
C PHE A 54 24.61 -13.13 14.40
N ILE A 55 24.64 -14.06 15.36
CA ILE A 55 25.80 -14.89 15.68
C ILE A 55 25.40 -16.37 15.69
N MET A 56 26.37 -17.25 15.47
CA MET A 56 26.19 -18.71 15.46
C MET A 56 27.35 -19.40 16.16
N ASP A 57 27.11 -20.63 16.61
CA ASP A 57 28.17 -21.50 17.12
C ASP A 57 29.06 -21.97 15.96
N ARG A 58 30.35 -22.17 16.21
CA ARG A 58 31.29 -22.63 15.18
C ARG A 58 31.05 -24.08 14.76
N ASP A 59 30.40 -24.85 15.63
CA ASP A 59 30.32 -26.30 15.50
C ASP A 59 28.91 -26.74 15.05
N SER A 60 28.08 -25.82 14.56
CA SER A 60 26.70 -26.07 14.14
C SER A 60 26.25 -25.11 13.04
N ASP A 61 25.70 -25.67 11.97
CA ASP A 61 25.07 -24.92 10.87
C ASP A 61 23.59 -24.63 11.11
N THR A 62 23.01 -25.05 12.24
CA THR A 62 21.57 -24.93 12.51
C THR A 62 21.06 -23.50 12.41
N ALA A 63 21.84 -22.52 12.87
CA ALA A 63 21.48 -21.10 12.76
C ALA A 63 21.41 -20.62 11.30
N LEU A 64 22.29 -21.15 10.43
CA LEU A 64 22.30 -20.83 9.01
C LEU A 64 21.09 -21.47 8.30
N ASP A 65 20.80 -22.73 8.59
CA ASP A 65 19.63 -23.43 8.04
C ASP A 65 18.32 -22.73 8.42
N LEU A 66 18.18 -22.35 9.70
CA LEU A 66 17.00 -21.62 10.17
C LEU A 66 16.88 -20.23 9.54
N LEU A 67 18.00 -19.54 9.34
CA LEU A 67 18.01 -18.24 8.63
C LEU A 67 17.58 -18.41 7.17
N ALA A 68 18.07 -19.44 6.48
CA ALA A 68 17.69 -19.76 5.11
C ALA A 68 16.19 -20.10 4.99
N LEU A 69 15.64 -20.85 5.94
CA LEU A 69 14.20 -21.13 6.01
C LEU A 69 13.37 -19.86 6.21
N LYS A 70 13.78 -18.99 7.15
CA LYS A 70 13.12 -17.69 7.36
C LYS A 70 13.16 -16.83 6.09
N TYR A 71 14.30 -16.80 5.40
CA TYR A 71 14.45 -16.06 4.14
C TYR A 71 13.50 -16.59 3.07
N ARG A 72 13.47 -17.92 2.87
CA ARG A 72 12.55 -18.57 1.92
C ARG A 72 11.08 -18.25 2.22
N THR A 73 10.68 -18.29 3.49
CA THR A 73 9.31 -17.93 3.90
C THR A 73 8.98 -16.48 3.55
N LYS A 74 9.91 -15.56 3.81
CA LYS A 74 9.71 -14.13 3.52
C LYS A 74 9.64 -13.82 2.02
N GLN A 75 10.39 -14.59 1.21
CA GLN A 75 10.42 -14.46 -0.25
C GLN A 75 9.33 -15.29 -0.97
N HIS A 76 8.53 -16.07 -0.24
CA HIS A 76 7.46 -16.88 -0.83
C HIS A 76 6.52 -16.12 -1.77
N PRO A 77 6.14 -14.85 -1.52
CA PRO A 77 5.31 -14.06 -2.44
C PRO A 77 5.77 -14.04 -3.89
N ILE A 78 7.08 -14.08 -4.17
CA ILE A 78 7.64 -14.03 -5.53
C ILE A 78 7.17 -15.22 -6.37
N SER A 79 6.92 -16.37 -5.73
CA SER A 79 6.45 -17.59 -6.41
C SER A 79 4.94 -17.60 -6.72
N GLU A 80 4.19 -16.63 -6.18
CA GLU A 80 2.75 -16.48 -6.38
C GLU A 80 2.47 -15.06 -6.90
N PHE A 81 3.07 -14.73 -8.05
CA PHE A 81 3.02 -13.39 -8.61
C PHE A 81 1.63 -13.04 -9.19
N THR A 82 1.33 -11.76 -9.06
CA THR A 82 0.12 -10.99 -9.38
C THR A 82 -1.15 -11.51 -8.73
N GLY A 83 -1.38 -11.10 -7.47
CA GLY A 83 -2.62 -11.43 -6.77
C GLY A 83 -3.68 -10.32 -6.85
N LEU A 84 -3.28 -9.07 -7.09
CA LEU A 84 -4.19 -7.92 -7.17
C LEU A 84 -4.36 -7.49 -8.63
N HIS A 85 -5.60 -7.49 -9.09
CA HIS A 85 -5.99 -7.09 -10.43
C HIS A 85 -6.94 -5.90 -10.34
N ILE A 86 -6.48 -4.73 -10.74
CA ILE A 86 -7.24 -3.49 -10.66
C ILE A 86 -7.91 -3.26 -12.01
N PHE A 87 -9.23 -3.08 -12.01
CA PHE A 87 -10.01 -2.79 -13.21
C PHE A 87 -10.49 -1.34 -13.13
N VAL A 88 -10.00 -0.49 -14.02
CA VAL A 88 -10.51 0.87 -14.18
C VAL A 88 -11.71 0.81 -15.11
N VAL A 89 -12.90 0.71 -14.52
CA VAL A 89 -14.14 0.42 -15.26
C VAL A 89 -14.77 1.65 -15.91
N SER A 90 -14.40 2.85 -15.45
CA SER A 90 -14.84 4.12 -16.02
C SER A 90 -13.92 5.27 -15.59
N LEU A 91 -13.73 6.30 -16.43
CA LEU A 91 -13.14 7.57 -15.99
C LEU A 91 -14.19 8.64 -15.60
N ARG A 92 -15.49 8.34 -15.72
CA ARG A 92 -16.57 9.26 -15.37
C ARG A 92 -16.62 9.46 -13.86
N CYS A 93 -16.78 10.71 -13.41
CA CYS A 93 -16.95 11.03 -11.98
C CYS A 93 -17.62 12.40 -11.79
N ASP A 94 -18.55 12.49 -10.84
CA ASP A 94 -19.24 13.74 -10.47
C ASP A 94 -18.43 14.62 -9.49
N TYR A 95 -17.27 14.16 -9.02
CA TYR A 95 -16.36 14.92 -8.15
C TYR A 95 -15.20 15.55 -8.92
N THR A 96 -14.68 16.66 -8.41
CA THR A 96 -13.48 17.34 -8.92
C THR A 96 -12.39 17.40 -7.85
N CYS A 97 -12.01 16.24 -7.31
CA CYS A 97 -11.02 16.18 -6.22
C CYS A 97 -9.73 16.91 -6.60
N LYS A 98 -9.20 17.76 -5.70
CA LYS A 98 -7.98 18.55 -5.96
C LYS A 98 -6.74 17.67 -6.20
N TYR A 99 -6.76 16.46 -5.66
CA TYR A 99 -5.69 15.47 -5.76
C TYR A 99 -6.07 14.29 -6.67
N CYS A 100 -7.10 14.42 -7.52
CA CYS A 100 -7.61 13.33 -8.34
C CYS A 100 -6.48 12.62 -9.12
N GLN A 101 -6.38 11.31 -8.90
CA GLN A 101 -5.39 10.39 -9.47
C GLN A 101 -5.85 9.82 -10.83
N VAL A 102 -7.14 9.92 -11.14
CA VAL A 102 -7.74 9.30 -12.32
C VAL A 102 -7.97 10.29 -13.48
N SER A 103 -7.71 11.59 -13.25
CA SER A 103 -7.95 12.66 -14.24
C SER A 103 -9.37 12.62 -14.79
N ARG A 104 -10.34 12.61 -13.86
CA ARG A 104 -11.78 12.45 -14.12
C ARG A 104 -12.28 13.18 -15.36
N LYS A 105 -13.12 12.48 -16.12
CA LYS A 105 -13.88 13.07 -17.24
C LYS A 105 -15.27 13.43 -16.73
N MET A 106 -15.77 14.61 -17.13
CA MET A 106 -17.15 14.97 -16.86
C MET A 106 -18.07 14.04 -17.67
N GLU A 107 -19.32 13.90 -17.21
CA GLU A 107 -20.35 13.05 -17.83
C GLU A 107 -20.59 13.49 -19.29
N ASP A 108 -19.83 12.93 -20.22
CA ASP A 108 -20.03 13.10 -21.66
C ASP A 108 -19.56 11.82 -22.39
N VAL A 109 -20.56 11.02 -22.81
CA VAL A 109 -20.56 9.79 -23.65
C VAL A 109 -19.76 8.58 -23.14
N ASP A 110 -20.29 7.38 -23.37
CA ASP A 110 -19.75 6.02 -23.06
C ASP A 110 -18.31 5.73 -23.56
N LYS A 111 -17.61 6.72 -24.12
CA LYS A 111 -16.21 6.61 -24.60
C LYS A 111 -15.20 6.30 -23.51
N PHE A 112 -15.52 6.60 -22.25
CA PHE A 112 -14.61 6.40 -21.12
C PHE A 112 -15.02 5.25 -20.21
N ASP A 113 -15.90 4.38 -20.69
CA ASP A 113 -16.37 3.19 -19.98
C ASP A 113 -15.75 1.93 -20.58
N MET A 114 -15.39 1.00 -19.71
CA MET A 114 -14.89 -0.31 -20.12
C MET A 114 -16.00 -1.10 -20.83
N SER A 115 -15.69 -1.63 -22.00
CA SER A 115 -16.59 -2.50 -22.76
C SER A 115 -16.60 -3.93 -22.21
N GLU A 116 -17.68 -4.69 -22.44
CA GLU A 116 -17.74 -6.12 -22.10
C GLU A 116 -16.66 -6.95 -22.83
N GLU A 117 -16.28 -6.56 -24.05
CA GLU A 117 -15.20 -7.24 -24.79
C GLU A 117 -13.87 -7.08 -24.06
N THR A 118 -13.53 -5.83 -23.71
CA THR A 118 -12.31 -5.50 -22.96
C THR A 118 -12.31 -6.18 -21.60
N ALA A 119 -13.42 -6.11 -20.86
CA ALA A 119 -13.56 -6.73 -19.55
C ALA A 119 -13.36 -8.25 -19.61
N ARG A 120 -13.93 -8.92 -20.63
CA ARG A 120 -13.78 -10.37 -20.81
C ARG A 120 -12.32 -10.77 -21.04
N LYS A 121 -11.61 -10.03 -21.91
CA LYS A 121 -10.19 -10.24 -22.20
C LYS A 121 -9.32 -9.99 -20.96
N ALA A 122 -9.58 -8.90 -20.23
CA ALA A 122 -8.87 -8.57 -18.99
C ALA A 122 -9.12 -9.62 -17.89
N VAL A 123 -10.34 -10.15 -17.74
CA VAL A 123 -10.64 -11.24 -16.82
C VAL A 123 -9.90 -12.52 -17.23
N ALA A 124 -9.87 -12.87 -18.52
CA ALA A 124 -9.10 -14.02 -18.99
C ALA A 124 -7.62 -13.90 -18.61
N LEU A 125 -6.98 -12.76 -18.89
CA LEU A 125 -5.60 -12.48 -18.52
C LEU A 125 -5.38 -12.53 -17.00
N ALA A 126 -6.34 -12.05 -16.19
CA ALA A 126 -6.23 -12.10 -14.74
C ALA A 126 -6.18 -13.55 -14.21
N PHE A 127 -6.90 -14.47 -14.84
CA PHE A 127 -6.92 -15.89 -14.48
C PHE A 127 -5.73 -16.69 -15.02
N GLU A 128 -4.91 -16.11 -15.90
CA GLU A 128 -3.60 -16.68 -16.28
C GLU A 128 -2.52 -16.44 -15.20
N SER A 129 -2.80 -15.57 -14.21
CA SER A 129 -1.93 -15.38 -13.04
C SER A 129 -1.69 -16.70 -12.29
N PRO A 130 -0.44 -17.01 -11.88
CA PRO A 130 -0.15 -18.18 -11.09
C PRO A 130 -0.70 -18.09 -9.66
N SER A 131 -1.11 -16.90 -9.20
CA SER A 131 -1.59 -16.69 -7.83
C SER A 131 -2.77 -17.60 -7.47
N LYS A 132 -2.72 -18.20 -6.28
CA LYS A 132 -3.84 -18.99 -5.73
C LYS A 132 -4.99 -18.11 -5.22
N SER A 133 -4.71 -16.82 -5.04
CA SER A 133 -5.66 -15.84 -4.55
C SER A 133 -5.71 -14.67 -5.51
N ILE A 134 -6.88 -14.42 -6.09
CA ILE A 134 -7.12 -13.32 -7.02
C ILE A 134 -8.04 -12.32 -6.32
N LYS A 135 -7.54 -11.11 -6.13
CA LYS A 135 -8.31 -9.96 -5.67
C LYS A 135 -8.57 -9.06 -6.87
N ILE A 136 -9.84 -8.82 -7.18
CA ILE A 136 -10.27 -7.89 -8.21
C ILE A 136 -10.76 -6.60 -7.53
N GLU A 137 -10.11 -5.49 -7.84
CA GLU A 137 -10.51 -4.17 -7.34
C GLU A 137 -11.05 -3.31 -8.48
N PHE A 138 -12.28 -2.86 -8.35
CA PHE A 138 -12.91 -1.94 -9.30
C PHE A 138 -12.59 -0.51 -8.89
N GLN A 139 -11.84 0.19 -9.74
CA GLN A 139 -11.42 1.57 -9.56
C GLN A 139 -11.81 2.43 -10.78
N GLY A 140 -11.34 3.66 -10.81
CA GLY A 140 -11.58 4.63 -11.88
C GLY A 140 -12.07 5.96 -11.32
N GLY A 141 -12.87 6.68 -12.10
CA GLY A 141 -13.52 7.90 -11.64
C GLY A 141 -14.49 7.57 -10.50
N GLU A 142 -15.67 7.09 -10.88
CA GLU A 142 -16.65 6.50 -9.97
C GLU A 142 -17.16 5.19 -10.57
N PRO A 143 -16.70 4.02 -10.08
CA PRO A 143 -17.04 2.73 -10.65
C PRO A 143 -18.54 2.43 -10.71
N LEU A 144 -19.32 2.93 -9.75
CA LEU A 144 -20.76 2.69 -9.71
C LEU A 144 -21.53 3.35 -10.87
N LEU A 145 -20.94 4.31 -11.59
CA LEU A 145 -21.51 4.84 -12.83
C LEU A 145 -21.53 3.82 -13.97
N ASN A 146 -20.64 2.83 -13.93
CA ASN A 146 -20.61 1.68 -14.83
C ASN A 146 -20.89 0.38 -14.08
N PHE A 147 -21.86 0.38 -13.16
CA PHE A 147 -22.22 -0.83 -12.40
C PHE A 147 -22.54 -2.08 -13.25
N PRO A 148 -23.13 -1.98 -14.47
CA PRO A 148 -23.30 -3.14 -15.34
C PRO A 148 -22.01 -3.90 -15.64
N ILE A 149 -20.89 -3.21 -15.92
CA ILE A 149 -19.62 -3.90 -16.22
C ILE A 149 -19.05 -4.60 -14.98
N ILE A 150 -19.29 -4.05 -13.77
CA ILE A 150 -18.89 -4.70 -12.52
C ILE A 150 -19.63 -6.04 -12.38
N LYS A 151 -20.95 -6.06 -12.63
CA LYS A 151 -21.74 -7.31 -12.61
C LYS A 151 -21.21 -8.33 -13.63
N PHE A 152 -20.89 -7.86 -14.83
CA PHE A 152 -20.29 -8.68 -15.88
C PHE A 152 -18.96 -9.30 -15.44
N ILE A 153 -18.01 -8.49 -14.96
CA ILE A 153 -16.68 -8.97 -14.52
C ILE A 153 -16.79 -9.98 -13.38
N VAL A 154 -17.64 -9.71 -12.38
CA VAL A 154 -17.86 -10.66 -11.27
C VAL A 154 -18.42 -11.98 -11.79
N SER A 155 -19.42 -11.95 -12.69
CA SER A 155 -20.01 -13.15 -13.29
C SER A 155 -19.00 -13.97 -14.10
N GLU A 156 -18.21 -13.33 -14.97
CA GLU A 156 -17.17 -13.99 -15.76
C GLU A 156 -16.09 -14.60 -14.85
N SER A 157 -15.66 -13.85 -13.82
CA SER A 157 -14.66 -14.32 -12.85
C SER A 157 -15.15 -15.55 -12.08
N LEU A 158 -16.40 -15.53 -11.60
CA LEU A 158 -17.00 -16.68 -10.93
C LEU A 158 -17.11 -17.89 -11.85
N THR A 159 -17.45 -17.67 -13.13
CA THR A 159 -17.56 -18.73 -14.13
C THR A 159 -16.22 -19.42 -14.39
N LEU A 160 -15.14 -18.65 -14.59
CA LEU A 160 -13.79 -19.21 -14.72
C LEU A 160 -13.36 -19.95 -13.46
N ASN A 161 -13.70 -19.40 -12.29
CA ASN A 161 -13.29 -19.96 -11.01
C ASN A 161 -13.97 -21.29 -10.63
N ILE A 162 -15.03 -21.70 -11.32
CA ILE A 162 -15.60 -23.05 -11.19
C ILE A 162 -14.54 -24.11 -11.53
N LYS A 163 -13.66 -23.82 -12.50
CA LYS A 163 -12.57 -24.72 -12.91
C LYS A 163 -11.28 -24.42 -12.15
N GLU A 164 -10.93 -23.14 -12.01
CA GLU A 164 -9.64 -22.72 -11.46
C GLU A 164 -9.55 -22.82 -9.93
N ASN A 165 -10.69 -22.83 -9.22
CA ASN A 165 -10.79 -23.02 -7.77
C ASN A 165 -9.82 -22.16 -6.94
N ARG A 166 -9.72 -20.87 -7.30
CA ARG A 166 -8.92 -19.85 -6.61
C ARG A 166 -9.72 -19.22 -5.47
N VAL A 167 -9.01 -18.62 -4.52
CA VAL A 167 -9.60 -17.72 -3.52
C VAL A 167 -9.88 -16.39 -4.21
N LEU A 168 -11.17 -16.08 -4.44
CA LEU A 168 -11.59 -14.82 -5.04
C LEU A 168 -12.06 -13.80 -4.01
N GLN A 169 -11.65 -12.55 -4.18
CA GLN A 169 -12.17 -11.41 -3.42
C GLN A 169 -12.41 -10.23 -4.37
N PHE A 170 -13.55 -9.55 -4.17
CA PHE A 170 -13.91 -8.36 -4.93
C PHE A 170 -13.95 -7.13 -4.02
N VAL A 171 -13.48 -5.99 -4.52
CA VAL A 171 -13.52 -4.70 -3.84
C VAL A 171 -14.01 -3.64 -4.82
N ILE A 172 -14.95 -2.78 -4.42
CA ILE A 172 -15.34 -1.59 -5.19
C ILE A 172 -14.82 -0.35 -4.47
N THR A 173 -14.00 0.45 -5.15
CA THR A 173 -13.50 1.73 -4.65
C THR A 173 -14.41 2.87 -5.14
N SER A 174 -15.26 3.40 -4.27
CA SER A 174 -16.35 4.32 -4.64
C SER A 174 -16.42 5.53 -3.71
N ASN A 175 -16.86 6.67 -4.25
CA ASN A 175 -17.26 7.85 -3.48
C ASN A 175 -18.66 7.72 -2.84
N LEU A 176 -19.36 6.60 -3.09
CA LEU A 176 -20.68 6.22 -2.54
C LEU A 176 -21.87 7.06 -2.98
N THR A 177 -21.68 8.02 -3.90
CA THR A 177 -22.77 8.91 -4.34
C THR A 177 -23.86 8.19 -5.10
N PHE A 178 -23.48 7.14 -5.85
CA PHE A 178 -24.40 6.31 -6.66
C PHE A 178 -24.71 4.96 -6.00
N LEU A 179 -24.48 4.85 -4.69
CA LEU A 179 -24.86 3.66 -3.94
C LEU A 179 -26.39 3.50 -3.96
N SER A 180 -26.86 2.30 -4.31
CA SER A 180 -28.28 1.95 -4.37
C SER A 180 -28.55 0.62 -3.67
N GLU A 181 -29.83 0.31 -3.43
CA GLU A 181 -30.25 -1.00 -2.90
C GLU A 181 -29.81 -2.15 -3.81
N GLU A 182 -29.83 -1.95 -5.13
CA GLU A 182 -29.32 -2.94 -6.10
C GLU A 182 -27.83 -3.22 -5.89
N VAL A 183 -27.02 -2.17 -5.73
CA VAL A 183 -25.58 -2.29 -5.49
C VAL A 183 -25.32 -3.01 -4.17
N LEU A 184 -26.03 -2.64 -3.10
CA LEU A 184 -25.89 -3.28 -1.79
C LEU A 184 -26.29 -4.76 -1.83
N ALA A 185 -27.42 -5.09 -2.46
CA ALA A 185 -27.87 -6.47 -2.63
C ALA A 185 -26.84 -7.32 -3.41
N PHE A 186 -26.27 -6.76 -4.48
CA PHE A 186 -25.23 -7.42 -5.26
C PHE A 186 -23.94 -7.61 -4.46
N CYS A 187 -23.50 -6.59 -3.72
CA CYS A 187 -22.32 -6.69 -2.86
C CYS A 187 -22.49 -7.74 -1.76
N LYS A 188 -23.70 -7.85 -1.18
CA LYS A 188 -24.06 -8.88 -0.21
C LYS A 188 -24.01 -10.28 -0.81
N LEU A 189 -24.60 -10.45 -1.99
CA LEU A 189 -24.65 -11.74 -2.69
C LEU A 189 -23.25 -12.28 -3.02
N HIS A 190 -22.35 -11.41 -3.45
CA HIS A 190 -21.01 -11.80 -3.93
C HIS A 190 -19.89 -11.53 -2.94
N ASN A 191 -20.22 -11.18 -1.70
CA ASN A 191 -19.23 -10.81 -0.68
C ASN A 191 -18.21 -9.78 -1.21
N ILE A 192 -18.70 -8.69 -1.81
CA ILE A 192 -17.89 -7.56 -2.31
C ILE A 192 -17.62 -6.53 -1.20
N TYR A 193 -16.37 -6.17 -0.98
CA TYR A 193 -15.97 -5.14 -0.02
C TYR A 193 -16.05 -3.75 -0.65
N ILE A 194 -16.25 -2.73 0.17
CA ILE A 194 -16.30 -1.34 -0.26
C ILE A 194 -15.08 -0.59 0.29
N SER A 195 -14.37 0.11 -0.58
CA SER A 195 -13.36 1.09 -0.21
C SER A 195 -13.90 2.47 -0.54
N THR A 196 -13.89 3.40 0.41
CA THR A 196 -14.36 4.76 0.21
C THR A 196 -13.31 5.79 0.58
N SER A 197 -13.54 7.04 0.20
CA SER A 197 -12.69 8.16 0.59
C SER A 197 -13.36 9.01 1.67
N LEU A 198 -12.70 9.22 2.80
CA LEU A 198 -13.12 10.13 3.85
C LEU A 198 -11.92 10.96 4.31
N ASP A 199 -11.87 12.22 3.88
CA ASP A 199 -10.74 13.12 4.14
C ASP A 199 -10.74 13.78 5.53
N GLY A 200 -11.74 13.49 6.36
CA GLY A 200 -11.98 14.12 7.65
C GLY A 200 -13.31 14.87 7.70
N PRO A 201 -13.47 15.85 8.61
CA PRO A 201 -14.70 16.59 8.80
C PRO A 201 -15.19 17.27 7.53
N GLU A 202 -16.50 17.54 7.49
CA GLU A 202 -17.22 18.09 6.33
C GLU A 202 -16.47 19.23 5.64
N SER A 203 -15.94 20.19 6.41
CA SER A 203 -15.23 21.36 5.89
C SER A 203 -13.96 21.00 5.10
N ILE A 204 -13.24 19.96 5.53
CA ILE A 204 -12.04 19.46 4.85
C ILE A 204 -12.45 18.58 3.68
N HIS A 205 -13.36 17.62 3.91
CA HIS A 205 -13.82 16.69 2.88
C HIS A 205 -14.39 17.43 1.67
N ASN A 206 -15.38 18.30 1.85
CA ASN A 206 -16.01 19.02 0.75
C ASN A 206 -15.05 20.00 0.05
N LYS A 207 -14.08 20.57 0.77
CA LYS A 207 -13.05 21.45 0.20
C LYS A 207 -12.04 20.68 -0.65
N ASN A 208 -11.71 19.45 -0.27
CA ASN A 208 -10.80 18.59 -1.01
C ASN A 208 -11.48 17.89 -2.20
N ARG A 209 -12.76 17.53 -2.02
CA ARG A 209 -13.57 16.71 -2.93
C ARG A 209 -14.82 17.47 -3.38
N PRO A 210 -14.68 18.59 -4.10
CA PRO A 210 -15.83 19.38 -4.52
C PRO A 210 -16.69 18.60 -5.54
N ARG A 211 -18.01 18.66 -5.34
CA ARG A 211 -19.02 18.19 -6.30
C ARG A 211 -20.08 19.28 -6.53
N PRO A 212 -20.87 19.23 -7.62
CA PRO A 212 -21.83 20.29 -7.95
C PRO A 212 -22.78 20.67 -6.81
N ASN A 213 -23.27 19.68 -6.06
CA ASN A 213 -24.26 19.86 -4.99
C ASN A 213 -23.67 20.16 -3.60
N LYS A 214 -22.33 20.16 -3.45
CA LYS A 214 -21.59 20.47 -2.21
C LYS A 214 -21.95 19.61 -0.98
N ASP A 215 -22.51 18.44 -1.18
CA ASP A 215 -22.97 17.46 -0.19
C ASP A 215 -22.11 16.18 -0.20
N GLY A 216 -20.87 16.25 -0.68
CA GLY A 216 -20.03 15.06 -0.90
C GLY A 216 -19.71 14.30 0.39
N TYR A 217 -19.44 15.05 1.46
CA TYR A 217 -19.30 14.50 2.81
C TYR A 217 -20.58 13.78 3.26
N GLN A 218 -21.75 14.43 3.15
CA GLN A 218 -23.03 13.85 3.57
C GLN A 218 -23.32 12.55 2.83
N LYS A 219 -23.13 12.52 1.50
CA LYS A 219 -23.26 11.30 0.69
C LYS A 219 -22.31 10.19 1.13
N THR A 220 -21.06 10.54 1.45
CA THR A 220 -20.08 9.57 1.95
C THR A 220 -20.52 8.98 3.28
N ILE A 221 -20.94 9.81 4.25
CA ILE A 221 -21.37 9.34 5.57
C ILE A 221 -22.64 8.49 5.49
N ASP A 222 -23.63 8.92 4.71
CA ASP A 222 -24.87 8.13 4.50
C ASP A 222 -24.55 6.79 3.84
N GLY A 223 -23.65 6.79 2.85
CA GLY A 223 -23.18 5.58 2.21
C GLY A 223 -22.45 4.64 3.17
N ILE A 224 -21.58 5.16 4.03
CA ILE A 224 -20.88 4.36 5.05
C ILE A 224 -21.89 3.66 5.95
N ARG A 225 -22.87 4.41 6.48
CA ARG A 225 -23.91 3.88 7.37
C ARG A 225 -24.78 2.83 6.67
N ALA A 226 -25.15 3.08 5.40
CA ALA A 226 -25.91 2.12 4.60
C ALA A 226 -25.13 0.81 4.40
N VAL A 227 -23.85 0.89 4.05
CA VAL A 227 -22.99 -0.30 3.90
C VAL A 227 -22.82 -1.04 5.23
N GLN A 228 -22.56 -0.34 6.32
CA GLN A 228 -22.43 -0.94 7.64
C GLN A 228 -23.72 -1.64 8.09
N SER A 229 -24.88 -1.05 7.79
CA SER A 229 -26.19 -1.62 8.12
C SER A 229 -26.50 -2.88 7.29
N GLU A 230 -26.31 -2.81 5.96
CA GLU A 230 -26.76 -3.88 5.05
C GLU A 230 -25.76 -5.03 4.89
N LEU A 231 -24.45 -4.70 4.94
CA LEU A 231 -23.36 -5.64 4.68
C LEU A 231 -22.57 -5.98 5.96
N GLY A 232 -22.48 -5.05 6.91
CA GLY A 232 -21.72 -5.20 8.15
C GLY A 232 -20.51 -4.27 8.22
N LYS A 233 -20.03 -4.00 9.44
CA LYS A 233 -18.96 -3.01 9.69
C LYS A 233 -17.63 -3.35 9.03
N ASP A 234 -17.30 -4.64 8.96
CA ASP A 234 -16.06 -5.13 8.35
C ASP A 234 -16.08 -5.14 6.81
N ARG A 235 -17.18 -4.69 6.20
CA ARG A 235 -17.38 -4.66 4.75
C ARG A 235 -17.00 -3.33 4.10
N ILE A 236 -16.59 -2.34 4.90
CA ILE A 236 -16.18 -1.04 4.41
C ILE A 236 -14.91 -0.54 5.09
N ALA A 237 -14.02 0.05 4.30
CA ALA A 237 -12.89 0.81 4.79
C ALA A 237 -12.87 2.20 4.15
N ALA A 238 -12.37 3.19 4.88
CA ALA A 238 -12.16 4.54 4.34
C ALA A 238 -10.68 4.88 4.26
N LEU A 239 -10.34 5.67 3.24
CA LEU A 239 -9.01 6.18 2.98
C LEU A 239 -9.06 7.71 2.96
N MET A 240 -8.06 8.34 3.56
CA MET A 240 -7.91 9.80 3.53
C MET A 240 -6.68 10.17 2.71
N THR A 241 -6.73 11.32 2.02
CA THR A 241 -5.53 11.89 1.41
C THR A 241 -5.14 13.15 2.18
N THR A 242 -3.96 13.15 2.78
CA THR A 242 -3.45 14.29 3.54
C THR A 242 -3.11 15.43 2.60
N THR A 243 -4.00 16.43 2.50
CA THR A 243 -3.74 17.67 1.77
C THR A 243 -3.12 18.72 2.70
N SER A 244 -2.73 19.87 2.17
CA SER A 244 -2.24 20.99 2.99
C SER A 244 -3.26 21.45 4.04
N GLU A 245 -4.55 21.29 3.75
CA GLU A 245 -5.65 21.64 4.65
C GLU A 245 -5.81 20.62 5.79
N SER A 246 -5.45 19.36 5.53
CA SER A 246 -5.51 18.28 6.53
C SER A 246 -4.48 18.48 7.64
N LEU A 247 -3.32 19.08 7.33
CA LEU A 247 -2.18 19.18 8.25
C LEU A 247 -2.49 19.93 9.55
N SER A 248 -3.50 20.80 9.56
CA SER A 248 -3.87 21.59 10.74
C SER A 248 -4.99 20.98 11.58
N ASN A 249 -5.58 19.84 11.17
CA ASN A 249 -6.75 19.27 11.84
C ASN A 249 -6.67 17.73 11.94
N LEU A 250 -5.54 17.24 12.43
CA LEU A 250 -5.29 15.82 12.60
C LEU A 250 -6.32 15.15 13.52
N GLU A 251 -6.55 15.69 14.72
CA GLU A 251 -7.47 15.11 15.70
C GLU A 251 -8.89 15.03 15.13
N GLY A 252 -9.38 16.11 14.50
CA GLY A 252 -10.68 16.11 13.84
C GLY A 252 -10.79 15.08 12.72
N ILE A 253 -9.72 14.82 11.97
CA ILE A 253 -9.70 13.74 10.96
C ILE A 253 -9.84 12.37 11.61
N VAL A 254 -9.07 12.09 12.67
CA VAL A 254 -9.12 10.79 13.35
C VAL A 254 -10.46 10.61 14.07
N ASP A 255 -10.96 11.65 14.73
CA ASP A 255 -12.26 11.64 15.41
C ASP A 255 -13.41 11.40 14.43
N GLU A 256 -13.30 11.89 13.19
CA GLU A 256 -14.30 11.61 12.15
C GLU A 256 -14.41 10.10 11.85
N TYR A 257 -13.29 9.38 11.87
CA TYR A 257 -13.29 7.92 11.69
C TYR A 257 -13.92 7.21 12.89
N VAL A 258 -13.63 7.68 14.10
CA VAL A 258 -14.24 7.15 15.34
C VAL A 258 -15.75 7.37 15.36
N GLN A 259 -16.21 8.58 15.01
CA GLN A 259 -17.64 8.95 14.99
C GLN A 259 -18.46 8.12 14.00
N ASN A 260 -17.83 7.64 12.93
CA ASN A 260 -18.45 6.80 11.92
C ASN A 260 -18.13 5.30 12.10
N ASP A 261 -17.64 4.91 13.29
CA ASP A 261 -17.42 3.52 13.69
C ASP A 261 -16.51 2.76 12.71
N LEU A 262 -15.46 3.46 12.25
CA LEU A 262 -14.40 2.90 11.43
C LEU A 262 -13.24 2.51 12.32
N HIS A 263 -12.70 1.33 12.07
CA HIS A 263 -11.63 0.72 12.88
C HIS A 263 -10.26 0.72 12.17
N ALA A 264 -10.16 1.41 11.04
CA ALA A 264 -8.93 1.57 10.31
C ALA A 264 -8.86 2.92 9.61
N ILE A 265 -7.68 3.53 9.63
CA ILE A 265 -7.37 4.76 8.90
C ILE A 265 -6.03 4.59 8.18
N PHE A 266 -5.90 5.17 6.99
CA PHE A 266 -4.63 5.29 6.28
C PHE A 266 -4.29 6.76 6.15
N LEU A 267 -3.32 7.26 6.93
CA LEU A 267 -2.86 8.65 6.87
C LEU A 267 -1.97 8.87 5.63
N ARG A 268 -2.57 8.85 4.44
CA ARG A 268 -1.83 8.74 3.17
C ARG A 268 -1.27 10.10 2.72
N PRO A 269 0.03 10.21 2.33
CA PRO A 269 0.53 11.42 1.71
C PRO A 269 -0.11 11.62 0.34
N LEU A 270 -0.10 12.86 -0.13
CA LEU A 270 -0.42 13.23 -1.49
C LEU A 270 0.56 12.58 -2.48
N SER A 271 0.05 11.83 -3.46
CA SER A 271 0.85 11.33 -4.57
C SER A 271 1.15 12.45 -5.58
N PRO A 272 2.39 12.55 -6.11
CA PRO A 272 2.77 13.61 -7.04
C PRO A 272 2.34 13.27 -8.47
N TYR A 273 1.05 13.03 -8.69
CA TYR A 273 0.51 12.70 -10.01
C TYR A 273 -0.76 13.49 -10.31
N GLY A 274 -1.15 13.52 -11.58
CA GLY A 274 -2.45 14.01 -12.01
C GLY A 274 -2.78 15.42 -11.50
N PHE A 275 -3.94 15.58 -10.87
CA PHE A 275 -4.44 16.89 -10.44
C PHE A 275 -3.67 17.48 -9.25
N ALA A 276 -2.98 16.65 -8.46
CA ALA A 276 -2.17 17.11 -7.35
C ALA A 276 -1.04 18.05 -7.81
N ILE A 277 -0.42 17.76 -8.97
CA ILE A 277 0.56 18.64 -9.62
C ILE A 277 -0.14 19.86 -10.20
N LYS A 278 -1.21 19.67 -10.99
CA LYS A 278 -1.92 20.78 -11.67
C LYS A 278 -2.44 21.84 -10.70
N THR A 279 -2.85 21.43 -9.50
CA THR A 279 -3.36 22.32 -8.45
C THR A 279 -2.30 22.74 -7.42
N LYS A 280 -1.02 22.45 -7.70
CA LYS A 280 0.15 22.77 -6.86
C LYS A 280 0.02 22.31 -5.41
N GLN A 281 -0.64 21.18 -5.16
CA GLN A 281 -0.84 20.66 -3.81
C GLN A 281 0.46 20.08 -3.25
N VAL A 282 1.26 19.46 -4.12
CA VAL A 282 2.57 18.89 -3.78
C VAL A 282 3.54 19.97 -3.29
N GLU A 283 3.46 21.19 -3.83
CA GLU A 283 4.31 22.32 -3.43
C GLU A 283 3.94 22.88 -2.04
N LYS A 284 2.73 22.61 -1.54
CA LYS A 284 2.20 23.25 -0.32
C LYS A 284 2.68 22.62 0.98
N TYR A 285 3.28 21.42 0.93
CA TYR A 285 3.92 20.83 2.10
C TYR A 285 5.08 19.93 1.70
N ASN A 286 5.98 19.65 2.65
CA ASN A 286 7.15 18.79 2.43
C ASN A 286 7.09 17.55 3.33
N VAL A 287 8.03 16.63 3.12
CA VAL A 287 8.13 15.38 3.87
C VAL A 287 8.24 15.59 5.38
N ASP A 288 8.83 16.70 5.84
CA ASP A 288 8.97 17.00 7.27
C ASP A 288 7.62 17.35 7.91
N LYS A 289 6.84 18.24 7.27
CA LYS A 289 5.49 18.58 7.73
C LYS A 289 4.59 17.35 7.78
N TRP A 290 4.63 16.52 6.74
CA TRP A 290 3.84 15.30 6.70
C TRP A 290 4.32 14.24 7.69
N SER A 291 5.63 14.08 7.87
CA SER A 291 6.18 13.19 8.89
C SER A 291 5.71 13.59 10.28
N ASN A 292 5.74 14.88 10.61
CA ASN A 292 5.26 15.37 11.89
C ASN A 292 3.75 15.11 12.07
N PHE A 293 2.96 15.36 11.03
CA PHE A 293 1.52 15.04 11.02
C PHE A 293 1.26 13.55 11.25
N PHE A 294 2.01 12.68 10.55
CA PHE A 294 1.89 11.23 10.69
C PHE A 294 2.26 10.76 12.11
N LYS A 295 3.39 11.22 12.66
CA LYS A 295 3.84 10.85 14.01
C LYS A 295 2.82 11.26 15.07
N GLN A 296 2.36 12.52 15.03
CA GLN A 296 1.29 13.00 15.90
C GLN A 296 0.00 12.18 15.74
N GLY A 297 -0.33 11.79 14.50
CA GLY A 297 -1.50 10.97 14.21
C GLY A 297 -1.41 9.59 14.81
N LEU A 298 -0.24 8.95 14.67
CA LEU A 298 0.01 7.64 15.23
C LEU A 298 -0.04 7.67 16.77
N GLU A 299 0.55 8.69 17.40
CA GLU A 299 0.47 8.89 18.86
C GLU A 299 -0.99 9.06 19.33
N TYR A 300 -1.79 9.86 18.61
CA TYR A 300 -3.20 10.06 18.92
C TYR A 300 -4.02 8.77 18.76
N ILE A 301 -3.79 8.02 17.69
CA ILE A 301 -4.44 6.71 17.47
C ILE A 301 -4.06 5.73 18.60
N ILE A 302 -2.80 5.67 19.02
CA ILE A 302 -2.37 4.83 20.15
C ILE A 302 -3.08 5.25 21.44
N LYS A 303 -3.23 6.56 21.70
CA LYS A 303 -3.97 7.08 22.84
C LYS A 303 -5.44 6.61 22.83
N LEU A 304 -6.11 6.62 21.68
CA LEU A 304 -7.48 6.11 21.54
C LEU A 304 -7.59 4.61 21.84
N ASN A 305 -6.63 3.81 21.36
CA ASN A 305 -6.57 2.37 21.65
C ASN A 305 -6.39 2.11 23.15
N ARG A 306 -5.53 2.88 23.82
CA ARG A 306 -5.36 2.82 25.29
C ARG A 306 -6.63 3.22 26.05
N ALA A 307 -7.44 4.10 25.46
CA ALA A 307 -8.74 4.51 25.99
C ALA A 307 -9.87 3.51 25.67
N GLY A 308 -9.58 2.44 24.92
CA GLY A 308 -10.52 1.34 24.66
C GLY A 308 -11.20 1.36 23.29
N TYR A 309 -10.86 2.32 22.40
CA TYR A 309 -11.36 2.32 21.02
C TYR A 309 -10.31 1.73 20.07
N PHE A 310 -10.61 0.56 19.48
CA PHE A 310 -9.71 -0.06 18.52
C PHE A 310 -9.72 0.72 17.20
N LEU A 311 -8.55 1.26 16.82
CA LEU A 311 -8.32 1.92 15.55
C LEU A 311 -6.90 1.65 15.10
N ARG A 312 -6.70 1.08 13.92
CA ARG A 312 -5.35 0.84 13.38
C ARG A 312 -4.98 1.87 12.32
N GLU A 313 -3.74 2.32 12.35
CA GLU A 313 -3.13 3.01 11.20
C GLU A 313 -2.60 1.95 10.23
N GLN A 314 -3.16 1.93 9.01
CA GLN A 314 -2.98 0.82 8.08
C GLN A 314 -1.56 0.71 7.57
N TYR A 315 -0.88 1.82 7.27
CA TYR A 315 0.49 1.77 6.78
C TYR A 315 1.47 1.27 7.84
N THR A 316 1.26 1.69 9.08
CA THR A 316 1.99 1.21 10.27
C THR A 316 1.77 -0.28 10.46
N SER A 317 0.54 -0.77 10.31
CA SER A 317 0.22 -2.21 10.43
C SER A 317 0.94 -3.06 9.38
N ILE A 318 1.06 -2.55 8.14
CA ILE A 318 1.82 -3.20 7.05
C ILE A 318 3.31 -3.29 7.41
N ILE A 319 3.91 -2.19 7.89
CA ILE A 319 5.32 -2.17 8.29
C ILE A 319 5.56 -3.08 9.51
N LEU A 320 4.68 -3.02 10.51
CA LEU A 320 4.75 -3.88 11.70
C LEU A 320 4.66 -5.36 11.35
N THR A 321 3.84 -5.73 10.35
CA THR A 321 3.78 -7.11 9.86
C THR A 321 5.17 -7.58 9.40
N LYS A 322 5.91 -6.73 8.67
CA LYS A 322 7.28 -7.03 8.23
C LYS A 322 8.32 -7.03 9.36
N ILE A 323 8.07 -6.28 10.45
CA ILE A 323 8.97 -6.18 11.61
C ILE A 323 8.76 -7.34 12.60
N LEU A 324 7.50 -7.69 12.87
CA LEU A 324 7.10 -8.58 13.97
C LEU A 324 6.76 -10.01 13.51
N THR A 325 6.67 -10.25 12.20
CA THR A 325 6.30 -11.56 11.64
C THR A 325 7.23 -11.95 10.49
N PRO A 326 7.29 -13.24 10.11
CA PRO A 326 8.01 -13.67 8.92
C PRO A 326 7.24 -13.40 7.61
N THR A 327 6.05 -12.80 7.69
CA THR A 327 5.14 -12.61 6.55
C THR A 327 5.44 -11.30 5.83
N ASP A 328 5.42 -11.33 4.50
CA ASP A 328 5.38 -10.11 3.69
C ASP A 328 3.92 -9.78 3.30
N PRO A 329 3.43 -8.56 3.57
CA PRO A 329 2.06 -8.17 3.25
C PRO A 329 1.79 -7.96 1.74
N LYS A 330 2.81 -8.13 0.88
CA LYS A 330 2.74 -7.89 -0.57
C LYS A 330 2.28 -6.47 -0.95
N TYR A 331 2.58 -5.50 -0.10
CA TYR A 331 2.31 -4.09 -0.40
C TYR A 331 3.28 -3.64 -1.49
N VAL A 332 2.75 -3.18 -2.63
CA VAL A 332 3.51 -2.94 -3.88
C VAL A 332 4.84 -2.23 -3.62
N ASP A 333 4.79 -1.09 -2.93
CA ASP A 333 5.98 -0.25 -2.79
C ASP A 333 6.91 -0.69 -1.65
N LEU A 334 6.48 -1.58 -0.75
CA LEU A 334 7.28 -2.06 0.39
C LEU A 334 7.86 -3.45 0.13
N GLN A 335 8.23 -3.70 -1.12
CA GLN A 335 8.86 -4.94 -1.59
C GLN A 335 10.17 -4.66 -2.33
N SER A 336 10.99 -5.70 -2.45
CA SER A 336 12.19 -5.71 -3.29
C SER A 336 12.27 -7.05 -4.06
N PRO A 337 12.20 -7.06 -5.40
CA PRO A 337 11.85 -5.92 -6.27
C PRO A 337 10.47 -5.34 -5.89
N SER A 338 10.16 -4.14 -6.39
CA SER A 338 8.84 -3.55 -6.16
C SER A 338 7.74 -4.46 -6.71
N GLY A 339 6.56 -4.44 -6.08
CA GLY A 339 5.42 -5.28 -6.47
C GLY A 339 4.75 -4.88 -7.79
N ILE A 340 5.41 -4.06 -8.61
CA ILE A 340 4.90 -3.57 -9.88
C ILE A 340 4.80 -4.74 -10.88
N GLY A 341 3.63 -4.96 -11.46
CA GLY A 341 3.31 -6.12 -12.29
C GLY A 341 3.25 -7.45 -11.51
N ILE A 342 4.09 -7.67 -10.49
CA ILE A 342 4.21 -8.95 -9.77
C ILE A 342 3.36 -9.06 -8.50
N SER A 343 2.82 -7.96 -7.98
CA SER A 343 1.85 -7.97 -6.89
C SER A 343 0.52 -7.40 -7.34
N ALA A 344 0.58 -6.31 -8.11
CA ALA A 344 -0.57 -5.63 -8.67
C ALA A 344 -0.39 -5.37 -10.17
N VAL A 345 -1.50 -5.42 -10.91
CA VAL A 345 -1.57 -5.00 -12.32
C VAL A 345 -2.88 -4.26 -12.55
N VAL A 346 -2.91 -3.35 -13.53
CA VAL A 346 -4.08 -2.53 -13.85
C VAL A 346 -4.53 -2.78 -15.29
N TYR A 347 -5.83 -3.03 -15.46
CA TYR A 347 -6.53 -3.08 -16.74
C TYR A 347 -7.38 -1.81 -16.88
N ASN A 348 -7.03 -0.96 -17.84
CA ASN A 348 -7.67 0.32 -18.05
C ASN A 348 -8.95 0.19 -18.90
N TYR A 349 -9.83 1.20 -18.86
CA TYR A 349 -11.12 1.18 -19.56
C TYR A 349 -11.01 0.97 -21.08
N ASP A 350 -9.89 1.38 -21.68
CA ASP A 350 -9.55 1.25 -23.10
C ASP A 350 -8.75 -0.01 -23.44
N GLY A 351 -8.56 -0.90 -22.46
CA GLY A 351 -7.84 -2.17 -22.62
C GLY A 351 -6.33 -2.07 -22.42
N ASP A 352 -5.78 -0.88 -22.17
CA ASP A 352 -4.37 -0.75 -21.84
C ASP A 352 -4.05 -1.40 -20.49
N VAL A 353 -2.90 -2.06 -20.43
CA VAL A 353 -2.40 -2.75 -19.23
C VAL A 353 -1.23 -1.96 -18.66
N TYR A 354 -1.30 -1.62 -17.38
CA TYR A 354 -0.23 -0.90 -16.66
C TYR A 354 0.30 -1.70 -15.49
N ALA A 355 1.58 -1.51 -15.21
CA ALA A 355 2.28 -2.27 -14.19
C ALA A 355 1.89 -1.89 -12.74
N SER A 356 1.27 -0.72 -12.53
CA SER A 356 0.65 -0.30 -11.25
C SER A 356 -0.40 0.80 -11.48
N ASP A 357 -1.15 1.19 -10.44
CA ASP A 357 -2.07 2.33 -10.55
C ASP A 357 -1.29 3.64 -10.76
N GLU A 358 -0.16 3.83 -10.08
CA GLU A 358 0.74 4.98 -10.30
C GLU A 358 1.23 5.06 -11.76
N ALA A 359 1.55 3.92 -12.38
CA ALA A 359 1.93 3.86 -13.80
C ALA A 359 0.80 4.39 -14.70
N ARG A 360 -0.44 4.01 -14.41
CA ARG A 360 -1.62 4.56 -15.10
C ARG A 360 -1.80 6.05 -14.79
N MET A 361 -1.55 6.51 -13.56
CA MET A 361 -1.61 7.94 -13.21
C MET A 361 -0.58 8.77 -14.00
N LEU A 362 0.59 8.20 -14.27
CA LEU A 362 1.66 8.83 -15.04
C LEU A 362 1.23 9.03 -16.52
N LYS A 363 0.50 8.07 -17.10
CA LYS A 363 -0.08 8.23 -18.44
C LYS A 363 -1.03 9.41 -18.54
N GLU A 364 -1.76 9.74 -17.47
CA GLU A 364 -2.61 10.95 -17.44
C GLU A 364 -1.81 12.27 -17.44
N MET A 365 -0.50 12.18 -17.29
CA MET A 365 0.47 13.27 -17.47
C MET A 365 1.16 13.22 -18.84
N GLY A 366 0.79 12.27 -19.71
CA GLY A 366 1.32 12.11 -21.06
C GLY A 366 2.55 11.21 -21.16
N ASP A 367 2.85 10.41 -20.13
CA ASP A 367 4.01 9.52 -20.11
C ASP A 367 3.58 8.05 -19.87
N GLU A 368 3.82 7.21 -20.88
CA GLU A 368 3.42 5.80 -20.90
C GLU A 368 4.57 4.85 -20.58
N LYS A 369 5.66 5.31 -19.93
CA LYS A 369 6.87 4.51 -19.67
C LYS A 369 6.60 3.13 -19.05
N PHE A 370 5.56 3.00 -18.23
CA PHE A 370 5.21 1.78 -17.49
C PHE A 370 3.93 1.10 -18.01
N LYS A 371 3.56 1.36 -19.28
CA LYS A 371 2.51 0.61 -19.99
C LYS A 371 3.08 -0.72 -20.47
N LEU A 372 2.42 -1.83 -20.11
CA LEU A 372 2.86 -3.18 -20.47
C LEU A 372 2.38 -3.61 -21.86
N GLY A 373 1.21 -3.13 -22.28
CA GLY A 373 0.59 -3.47 -23.57
C GLY A 373 -0.91 -3.23 -23.55
N ASN A 374 -1.67 -4.00 -24.32
CA ASN A 374 -3.13 -3.88 -24.43
C ASN A 374 -3.80 -5.27 -24.57
N VAL A 375 -4.90 -5.48 -23.84
CA VAL A 375 -5.61 -6.78 -23.78
C VAL A 375 -6.19 -7.24 -25.13
N HIS A 376 -6.29 -6.35 -26.12
CA HIS A 376 -6.80 -6.68 -27.45
C HIS A 376 -5.71 -7.14 -28.42
N THR A 377 -4.44 -6.87 -28.12
CA THR A 377 -3.30 -7.12 -29.02
C THR A 377 -2.27 -8.06 -28.45
N ASP A 378 -2.09 -8.07 -27.13
CA ASP A 378 -1.01 -8.78 -26.46
C ASP A 378 -1.55 -9.90 -25.56
N ASP A 379 -0.85 -11.03 -25.53
CA ASP A 379 -1.15 -12.14 -24.62
C ASP A 379 -0.47 -11.99 -23.24
N TYR A 380 -0.75 -12.92 -22.32
CA TYR A 380 -0.19 -12.87 -20.98
C TYR A 380 1.34 -12.92 -20.96
N ILE A 381 1.95 -13.75 -21.81
CA ILE A 381 3.41 -13.87 -21.84
C ILE A 381 4.01 -12.57 -22.36
N GLU A 382 3.50 -12.02 -23.45
CA GLU A 382 3.97 -10.75 -24.01
C GLU A 382 3.91 -9.60 -22.99
N LEU A 383 2.82 -9.49 -22.23
CA LEU A 383 2.65 -8.47 -21.19
C LEU A 383 3.62 -8.65 -20.01
N PHE A 384 3.70 -9.87 -19.46
CA PHE A 384 4.42 -10.16 -18.22
C PHE A 384 5.89 -10.57 -18.43
N SER A 385 6.33 -10.73 -19.68
CA SER A 385 7.74 -10.84 -20.05
C SER A 385 8.23 -9.66 -20.90
N SER A 386 7.49 -8.55 -20.91
CA SER A 386 7.90 -7.33 -21.60
C SER A 386 9.18 -6.75 -21.00
N ASP A 387 10.06 -6.22 -21.85
CA ASP A 387 11.29 -5.53 -21.41
C ASP A 387 10.95 -4.39 -20.43
N ILE A 388 9.83 -3.69 -20.66
CA ILE A 388 9.33 -2.63 -19.76
C ILE A 388 9.16 -3.15 -18.32
N LEU A 389 8.52 -4.31 -18.15
CA LEU A 389 8.32 -4.89 -16.82
C LEU A 389 9.64 -5.41 -16.25
N LEU A 390 10.41 -6.18 -17.04
CA LEU A 390 11.63 -6.83 -16.58
C LEU A 390 12.70 -5.81 -16.17
N ASP A 391 12.94 -4.78 -16.99
CA ASP A 391 13.87 -3.70 -16.69
C ASP A 391 13.44 -2.95 -15.42
N THR A 392 12.15 -2.63 -15.31
CA THR A 392 11.62 -1.94 -14.12
C THR A 392 11.77 -2.79 -12.85
N LEU A 393 11.55 -4.11 -12.94
CA LEU A 393 11.74 -5.01 -11.82
C LEU A 393 13.21 -5.03 -11.39
N GLU A 394 14.14 -5.19 -12.33
CA GLU A 394 15.59 -5.19 -12.06
C GLU A 394 16.05 -3.87 -11.42
N GLU A 395 15.63 -2.73 -11.97
CA GLU A 395 15.94 -1.40 -11.43
C GLU A 395 15.27 -1.10 -10.08
N SER A 396 14.25 -1.88 -9.71
CA SER A 396 13.54 -1.75 -8.44
C SER A 396 14.04 -2.68 -7.33
N ILE A 397 15.05 -3.52 -7.60
CA ILE A 397 15.73 -4.31 -6.57
C ILE A 397 16.46 -3.34 -5.63
N ALA A 398 15.91 -3.16 -4.44
CA ALA A 398 16.40 -2.16 -3.52
C ALA A 398 17.77 -2.54 -2.92
N GLU A 399 18.09 -3.83 -2.80
CA GLU A 399 19.41 -4.29 -2.34
C GLU A 399 20.56 -3.93 -3.31
N SER A 400 20.27 -3.69 -4.60
CA SER A 400 21.28 -3.26 -5.58
C SER A 400 21.40 -1.73 -5.69
N ALA A 401 20.46 -0.98 -5.10
CA ALA A 401 20.41 0.47 -5.22
C ALA A 401 21.39 1.16 -4.24
N PRO A 402 22.11 2.22 -4.68
CA PRO A 402 22.97 3.02 -3.81
C PRO A 402 22.23 3.54 -2.57
N MET A 403 22.92 3.53 -1.42
CA MET A 403 22.38 3.74 -0.06
C MET A 403 21.44 2.67 0.47
N CYS A 404 20.64 2.01 -0.37
CA CYS A 404 19.75 0.95 0.08
C CYS A 404 20.52 -0.35 0.38
N SER A 405 21.59 -0.64 -0.38
CA SER A 405 22.50 -1.78 -0.15
C SER A 405 23.07 -1.85 1.26
N ASP A 406 23.27 -0.69 1.89
CA ASP A 406 23.90 -0.57 3.22
C ASP A 406 22.89 -0.12 4.29
N CYS A 407 21.61 -0.01 3.93
CA CYS A 407 20.56 0.51 4.83
C CYS A 407 20.10 -0.55 5.82
N GLY A 408 20.24 -0.29 7.13
CA GLY A 408 19.76 -1.17 8.19
C GLY A 408 18.23 -1.33 8.29
N LEU A 409 17.44 -0.60 7.50
CA LEU A 409 15.98 -0.67 7.49
C LEU A 409 15.41 -1.36 6.23
N ILE A 410 16.27 -1.82 5.32
CA ILE A 410 15.85 -2.25 3.98
C ILE A 410 14.80 -3.36 4.00
N THR A 411 14.90 -4.30 4.93
CA THR A 411 13.98 -5.44 5.06
C THR A 411 12.55 -5.07 5.44
N TYR A 412 12.31 -3.82 5.85
CA TYR A 412 10.99 -3.27 6.20
C TYR A 412 10.50 -2.24 5.17
N CYS A 413 11.37 -1.85 4.24
CA CYS A 413 11.11 -0.86 3.21
C CYS A 413 10.94 -1.54 1.84
N GLY A 414 11.03 -0.76 0.76
CA GLY A 414 11.03 -1.24 -0.62
C GLY A 414 11.41 -0.13 -1.61
N SER A 415 10.94 -0.25 -2.84
CA SER A 415 11.12 0.74 -3.89
C SER A 415 9.79 1.11 -4.56
N ASP A 416 9.70 2.35 -5.03
CA ASP A 416 8.59 2.85 -5.85
C ASP A 416 9.19 3.43 -7.14
N PRO A 417 9.36 2.59 -8.20
CA PRO A 417 10.02 3.00 -9.44
C PRO A 417 9.28 4.11 -10.18
N VAL A 418 7.94 4.10 -10.13
CA VAL A 418 7.11 5.09 -10.81
C VAL A 418 7.24 6.45 -10.12
N TYR A 419 7.26 6.48 -8.79
CA TYR A 419 7.49 7.72 -8.02
C TYR A 419 8.85 8.32 -8.30
N HIS A 420 9.91 7.51 -8.23
CA HIS A 420 11.26 8.01 -8.47
C HIS A 420 11.40 8.54 -9.90
N TYR A 421 10.88 7.82 -10.89
CA TYR A 421 10.90 8.29 -12.27
C TYR A 421 10.10 9.60 -12.44
N ALA A 422 8.87 9.66 -11.94
CA ALA A 422 8.03 10.84 -12.09
C ALA A 422 8.60 12.11 -11.41
N THR A 423 9.34 11.94 -10.30
CA THR A 423 9.87 13.06 -9.53
C THR A 423 11.34 13.39 -9.83
N GLN A 424 12.11 12.46 -10.37
CA GLN A 424 13.57 12.58 -10.52
C GLN A 424 14.09 12.18 -11.91
N GLY A 425 13.24 11.65 -12.79
CA GLY A 425 13.59 11.17 -14.13
C GLY A 425 14.39 9.86 -14.15
N ASP A 426 14.43 9.15 -13.02
CA ASP A 426 15.29 7.99 -12.77
C ASP A 426 14.52 6.93 -11.98
N VAL A 427 14.50 5.68 -12.47
CA VAL A 427 13.67 4.59 -11.90
C VAL A 427 14.22 4.12 -10.56
N VAL A 428 15.54 3.99 -10.46
CA VAL A 428 16.24 3.63 -9.22
C VAL A 428 16.00 4.71 -8.15
N GLY A 429 16.08 5.97 -8.55
CA GLY A 429 15.87 7.14 -7.72
C GLY A 429 17.11 7.54 -6.91
N LYS A 430 17.29 8.85 -6.79
CA LYS A 430 18.28 9.52 -5.94
C LYS A 430 17.79 9.50 -4.49
N LYS A 431 18.07 8.41 -3.77
CA LYS A 431 17.60 8.14 -2.40
C LYS A 431 17.80 9.30 -1.40
N PRO A 432 18.91 10.07 -1.38
CA PRO A 432 19.05 11.21 -0.45
C PRO A 432 18.02 12.32 -0.67
N LEU A 433 17.49 12.45 -1.89
CA LEU A 433 16.54 13.48 -2.30
C LEU A 433 15.11 12.94 -2.43
N SER A 434 14.90 11.65 -2.19
CA SER A 434 13.61 10.99 -2.36
C SER A 434 12.71 11.26 -1.16
N PHE A 435 11.53 11.86 -1.40
CA PHE A 435 10.47 11.95 -0.40
C PHE A 435 10.11 10.55 0.10
N TYR A 436 9.98 9.57 -0.80
CA TYR A 436 9.64 8.20 -0.47
C TYR A 436 10.63 7.62 0.55
N CYS A 437 11.95 7.77 0.31
CA CYS A 437 13.00 7.31 1.22
C CYS A 437 12.92 7.99 2.59
N LYS A 438 12.85 9.33 2.61
CA LYS A 438 12.78 10.12 3.85
C LYS A 438 11.50 9.83 4.64
N LYS A 439 10.37 9.66 3.94
CA LYS A 439 9.06 9.29 4.50
C LYS A 439 9.15 7.93 5.22
N ASN A 440 9.59 6.88 4.52
CA ASN A 440 9.64 5.54 5.10
C ASN A 440 10.66 5.44 6.24
N THR A 441 11.82 6.06 6.10
CA THR A 441 12.83 6.10 7.17
C THR A 441 12.24 6.76 8.43
N SER A 442 11.63 7.93 8.28
CA SER A 442 11.00 8.68 9.38
C SER A 442 9.88 7.89 10.10
N ILE A 443 9.07 7.13 9.36
CA ILE A 443 8.02 6.28 9.91
C ILE A 443 8.62 5.09 10.66
N ILE A 444 9.52 4.34 10.01
CA ILE A 444 10.11 3.13 10.57
C ILE A 444 10.91 3.46 11.84
N GLU A 445 11.69 4.54 11.83
CA GLU A 445 12.39 5.05 13.02
C GLU A 445 11.41 5.30 14.17
N HIS A 446 10.30 6.00 13.90
CA HIS A 446 9.30 6.30 14.91
C HIS A 446 8.56 5.05 15.41
N ILE A 447 8.30 4.06 14.56
CA ILE A 447 7.77 2.76 14.97
C ILE A 447 8.73 2.10 15.96
N PHE A 448 10.04 2.08 15.68
CA PHE A 448 11.01 1.52 16.61
C PHE A 448 11.06 2.28 17.94
N GLU A 449 10.96 3.61 17.94
CA GLU A 449 10.83 4.41 19.17
C GLU A 449 9.57 4.00 19.97
N LEU A 450 8.43 3.85 19.31
CA LEU A 450 7.17 3.46 19.94
C LEU A 450 7.19 2.01 20.46
N LEU A 451 7.89 1.10 19.79
CA LEU A 451 8.05 -0.28 20.24
C LEU A 451 8.89 -0.37 21.54
N GLU A 452 9.57 0.68 21.96
CA GLU A 452 10.32 0.68 23.23
C GLU A 452 9.47 1.07 24.43
N ASP A 453 8.36 1.77 24.21
CA ASP A 453 7.37 2.04 25.24
C ASP A 453 6.42 0.84 25.39
N PRO A 454 6.35 0.19 26.57
CA PRO A 454 5.50 -1.00 26.77
C PRO A 454 4.02 -0.76 26.46
N GLY A 455 3.51 0.45 26.74
CA GLY A 455 2.12 0.81 26.47
C GLY A 455 1.83 0.90 24.97
N SER A 456 2.76 1.46 24.20
CA SER A 456 2.63 1.60 22.75
C SER A 456 2.86 0.26 22.07
N ARG A 457 3.88 -0.49 22.49
CA ARG A 457 4.16 -1.84 21.99
C ARG A 457 2.92 -2.74 22.03
N LYS A 458 2.21 -2.79 23.16
CA LYS A 458 1.01 -3.64 23.29
C LYS A 458 -0.07 -3.28 22.26
N VAL A 459 -0.25 -1.99 21.97
CA VAL A 459 -1.20 -1.53 20.94
C VAL A 459 -0.70 -1.94 19.55
N LEU A 460 0.56 -1.67 19.23
CA LEU A 460 1.13 -1.98 17.92
C LEU A 460 1.13 -3.49 17.62
N GLU A 461 1.47 -4.33 18.60
CA GLU A 461 1.40 -5.79 18.47
C GLU A 461 -0.03 -6.28 18.18
N SER A 462 -1.06 -5.65 18.76
CA SER A 462 -2.47 -5.99 18.50
C SER A 462 -2.95 -5.66 17.08
N TRP A 463 -2.19 -4.92 16.29
CA TRP A 463 -2.55 -4.61 14.90
C TRP A 463 -2.07 -5.67 13.90
N VAL A 464 -1.24 -6.60 14.36
CA VAL A 464 -0.61 -7.65 13.54
C VAL A 464 -1.05 -9.05 13.96
N LEU A 465 -1.36 -9.23 15.25
CA LEU A 465 -1.71 -10.52 15.88
C LEU A 465 -3.20 -10.88 15.79
#